data_AF-A0A3B5MXX0-F1
#
_entry.id   AF-A0A3B5MXX0-F1
#
_cell.length_a   1.000
_cell.length_b   1.000
_cell.length_c   1.000
_cell.angle_alpha   90.00
_cell.angle_beta   90.00
_cell.angle_gamma   90.00
#
_symmetry.space_group_name_H-M   'P 1'
#
loop_
_entity.id
_entity.type
_entity.pdbx_description
1 polymer ?
#
loop_
_entity_poly.entity_id
_entity_poly.type
_entity_poly.pdbx_seq_one_letter_code
_entity_poly.pdbx_strand_id
1 'polypeptide(L)'
;VFYQPLCISIIVSPAYQLQSCPDPRPFRNGIVIGTDFSVGMTVSFECLPGYSLIGEASLTCLHGISRNWNHPLPRCEAGHCGIPEGIVNGQVIGENFGYRDTVVYQCLPGYRLIGSSVRICLQDNQWSGQLPICDIAGSCGDPGIPSHGSREQTDFRIRSKVYFTCSEGYELIGSAERMCFPNGTWSGTQPFCKRRMNMDNSYPTTLLQPFLLVIQQCERETGQNVIQRTLLRFSKKKLLDEAQNY
;
A
#
# COMPACT_ATOMS: atom_id res chain seq x y z
N VAL A 1 78.48 -25.00 -40.39
CA VAL A 1 78.43 -24.85 -38.91
C VAL A 1 78.26 -23.36 -38.65
N PHE A 2 77.03 -22.85 -38.74
CA PHE A 2 76.01 -22.77 -37.67
C PHE A 2 76.24 -21.63 -36.67
N TYR A 3 75.25 -20.71 -36.69
CA TYR A 3 74.77 -19.79 -35.65
C TYR A 3 75.63 -18.57 -35.26
N GLN A 4 75.29 -17.42 -35.88
CA GLN A 4 75.20 -16.17 -35.12
C GLN A 4 74.01 -16.29 -34.15
N PRO A 5 74.17 -16.01 -32.84
CA PRO A 5 73.03 -15.89 -31.94
C PRO A 5 72.35 -14.55 -32.22
N LEU A 6 71.19 -14.60 -32.86
CA LEU A 6 70.18 -13.55 -32.75
C LEU A 6 69.89 -13.39 -31.27
N CYS A 7 70.42 -12.33 -30.64
CA CYS A 7 69.88 -11.86 -29.38
C CYS A 7 68.40 -11.62 -29.61
N ILE A 8 67.59 -12.51 -29.05
CA ILE A 8 66.15 -12.43 -29.01
C ILE A 8 65.85 -11.15 -28.26
N SER A 9 65.57 -10.08 -29.01
CA SER A 9 64.77 -8.97 -28.52
C SER A 9 63.51 -9.63 -28.00
N ILE A 10 63.41 -9.75 -26.68
CA ILE A 10 62.12 -9.97 -26.02
C ILE A 10 61.33 -8.73 -26.41
N ILE A 11 60.57 -8.85 -27.49
CA ILE A 11 59.42 -8.00 -27.74
C ILE A 11 58.55 -8.31 -26.53
N VAL A 12 58.68 -7.48 -25.49
CA VAL A 12 57.59 -7.28 -24.55
C VAL A 12 56.49 -6.75 -25.45
N SER A 13 55.67 -7.66 -25.96
CA SER A 13 54.40 -7.28 -26.56
C SER A 13 53.77 -6.37 -25.51
N PRO A 14 53.34 -5.15 -25.88
CA PRO A 14 52.51 -4.40 -24.95
C PRO A 14 51.38 -5.38 -24.64
N ALA A 15 51.21 -5.73 -23.37
CA ALA A 15 50.09 -6.56 -22.95
C ALA A 15 48.89 -5.93 -23.65
N TYR A 16 48.36 -6.63 -24.66
CA TYR A 16 47.36 -6.10 -25.55
C TYR A 16 46.21 -5.79 -24.61
N GLN A 17 46.06 -4.51 -24.27
CA GLN A 17 45.09 -4.09 -23.28
C GLN A 17 43.78 -4.48 -23.95
N LEU A 18 43.16 -5.56 -23.45
CA LEU A 18 41.91 -6.09 -23.96
C LEU A 18 40.89 -5.00 -23.64
N GLN A 19 40.80 -4.00 -24.51
CA GLN A 19 39.90 -2.88 -24.40
C GLN A 19 38.48 -3.36 -24.08
N SER A 20 37.99 -3.05 -22.90
CA SER A 20 36.66 -3.50 -22.50
C SER A 20 35.57 -2.79 -23.33
N CYS A 21 34.33 -3.27 -23.26
CA CYS A 21 33.21 -2.50 -23.79
C CYS A 21 33.11 -1.13 -23.08
N PRO A 22 32.54 -0.09 -23.71
CA PRO A 22 32.37 1.21 -23.10
C PRO A 22 31.61 1.10 -21.78
N ASP A 23 32.13 1.73 -20.72
CA ASP A 23 31.48 1.76 -19.42
C ASP A 23 30.12 2.48 -19.57
N PRO A 24 29.00 1.79 -19.30
CA PRO A 24 27.66 2.40 -19.41
C PRO A 24 27.35 3.39 -18.28
N ARG A 25 28.27 3.64 -17.35
CA ARG A 25 28.12 4.61 -16.26
C ARG A 25 28.52 6.01 -16.71
N PRO A 26 27.81 7.06 -16.23
CA PRO A 26 26.66 7.03 -15.32
C PRO A 26 25.36 6.61 -16.03
N PHE A 27 24.56 5.74 -15.38
CA PHE A 27 23.25 5.32 -15.88
C PHE A 27 22.14 6.14 -15.20
N ARG A 28 21.50 7.04 -15.96
CA ARG A 28 20.52 7.98 -15.38
C ARG A 28 19.30 7.23 -14.84
N ASN A 29 18.86 7.62 -13.64
CA ASN A 29 17.70 7.05 -12.94
C ASN A 29 17.76 5.52 -12.76
N GLY A 30 18.97 4.96 -12.70
CA GLY A 30 19.19 3.53 -12.51
C GLY A 30 20.61 3.22 -12.02
N ILE A 31 20.90 1.94 -11.93
CA ILE A 31 22.19 1.38 -11.55
C ILE A 31 22.63 0.32 -12.56
N VAL A 32 23.95 0.19 -12.74
CA VAL A 32 24.54 -0.88 -13.55
C VAL A 32 25.17 -1.91 -12.63
N ILE A 33 24.63 -3.13 -12.70
CA ILE A 33 25.05 -4.29 -11.94
C ILE A 33 26.11 -5.05 -12.74
N GLY A 34 27.30 -5.16 -12.17
CA GLY A 34 28.49 -5.73 -12.81
C GLY A 34 29.60 -4.72 -12.96
N THR A 35 30.85 -5.14 -12.72
CA THR A 35 32.04 -4.27 -12.77
C THR A 35 33.03 -4.68 -13.84
N ASP A 36 32.84 -5.87 -14.42
CA ASP A 36 33.69 -6.40 -15.47
C ASP A 36 33.02 -6.20 -16.83
N PHE A 37 33.65 -5.38 -17.66
CA PHE A 37 33.20 -5.05 -19.02
C PHE A 37 34.03 -5.79 -20.07
N SER A 38 34.78 -6.82 -19.67
CA SER A 38 35.56 -7.67 -20.55
C SER A 38 34.68 -8.43 -21.54
N VAL A 39 35.29 -8.91 -22.60
CA VAL A 39 34.59 -9.61 -23.68
C VAL A 39 33.89 -10.87 -23.14
N GLY A 40 32.64 -11.09 -23.55
CA GLY A 40 31.80 -12.19 -23.07
C GLY A 40 31.15 -11.96 -21.70
N MET A 41 31.52 -10.89 -21.00
CA MET A 41 30.88 -10.52 -19.73
C MET A 41 29.52 -9.88 -19.97
N THR A 42 28.59 -10.16 -19.06
CA THR A 42 27.24 -9.61 -19.08
C THR A 42 27.06 -8.67 -17.89
N VAL A 43 26.46 -7.51 -18.16
CA VAL A 43 26.06 -6.55 -17.13
C VAL A 43 24.56 -6.36 -17.19
N SER A 44 23.96 -6.11 -16.03
CA SER A 44 22.52 -5.89 -15.90
C SER A 44 22.21 -4.47 -15.49
N PHE A 45 21.02 -4.01 -15.87
CA PHE A 45 20.53 -2.67 -15.63
C PHE A 45 19.29 -2.74 -14.76
N GLU A 46 19.24 -1.92 -13.73
CA GLU A 46 18.08 -1.82 -12.84
C GLU A 46 17.72 -0.34 -12.68
N CYS A 47 16.45 0.00 -12.85
CA CYS A 47 15.97 1.36 -12.66
C CYS A 47 15.71 1.64 -11.18
N LEU A 48 15.88 2.90 -10.79
CA LEU A 48 15.50 3.35 -9.45
C LEU A 48 13.98 3.22 -9.25
N PRO A 49 13.49 3.12 -7.99
CA PRO A 49 12.06 3.01 -7.72
C PRO A 49 11.25 4.15 -8.36
N GLY A 50 10.15 3.79 -9.02
CA GLY A 50 9.29 4.72 -9.77
C GLY A 50 9.74 4.97 -11.23
N TYR A 51 10.80 4.29 -11.69
CA TYR A 51 11.21 4.27 -13.09
C TYR A 51 11.07 2.86 -13.68
N SER A 52 10.69 2.78 -14.95
CA SER A 52 10.58 1.54 -15.71
C SER A 52 11.70 1.43 -16.74
N LEU A 53 12.26 0.24 -16.89
CA LEU A 53 13.33 -0.05 -17.83
C LEU A 53 12.77 -0.25 -19.24
N ILE A 54 13.21 0.58 -20.17
CA ILE A 54 12.88 0.50 -21.59
C ILE A 54 14.10 0.01 -22.36
N GLY A 55 14.02 -1.20 -22.91
CA GLY A 55 15.10 -1.88 -23.64
C GLY A 55 15.49 -3.21 -22.99
N GLU A 56 16.69 -3.69 -23.33
CA GLU A 56 17.19 -4.97 -22.81
C GLU A 56 17.76 -4.79 -21.39
N ALA A 57 17.31 -5.61 -20.44
CA ALA A 57 17.72 -5.51 -19.04
C ALA A 57 19.15 -5.98 -18.78
N SER A 58 19.74 -6.73 -19.73
CA SER A 58 21.11 -7.25 -19.63
C SER A 58 21.82 -7.19 -20.97
N LEU A 59 23.06 -6.70 -20.97
CA LEU A 59 23.87 -6.57 -22.17
C LEU A 59 25.15 -7.39 -22.04
N THR A 60 25.55 -8.03 -23.13
CA THR A 60 26.76 -8.84 -23.21
C THR A 60 27.77 -8.17 -24.12
N CYS A 61 29.02 -8.07 -23.66
CA CYS A 61 30.10 -7.47 -24.43
C CYS A 61 30.51 -8.40 -25.58
N LEU A 62 30.33 -7.95 -26.83
CA LEU A 62 30.58 -8.77 -28.01
C LEU A 62 32.07 -8.91 -28.34
N HIS A 63 32.39 -10.03 -28.97
CA HIS A 63 33.71 -10.29 -29.56
C HIS A 63 33.77 -9.60 -30.94
N GLY A 64 34.72 -8.70 -31.18
CA GLY A 64 34.83 -8.00 -32.47
C GLY A 64 35.88 -6.88 -32.53
N ILE A 65 36.05 -6.30 -33.73
CA ILE A 65 37.01 -5.21 -34.01
C ILE A 65 36.52 -3.88 -33.42
N SER A 66 35.22 -3.60 -33.51
CA SER A 66 34.54 -2.54 -32.76
C SER A 66 33.91 -3.15 -31.50
N ARG A 67 34.39 -2.73 -30.33
CA ARG A 67 33.99 -3.33 -29.06
C ARG A 67 32.72 -2.68 -28.55
N ASN A 68 31.60 -3.35 -28.81
CA ASN A 68 30.26 -2.84 -28.52
C ASN A 68 29.43 -3.87 -27.75
N TRP A 69 28.44 -3.36 -27.04
CA TRP A 69 27.36 -4.16 -26.46
C TRP A 69 26.49 -4.79 -27.56
N ASN A 70 25.89 -5.95 -27.27
CA ASN A 70 25.01 -6.66 -28.19
C ASN A 70 23.71 -5.92 -28.54
N HIS A 71 23.25 -5.03 -27.66
CA HIS A 71 22.13 -4.13 -27.90
C HIS A 71 22.48 -2.70 -27.44
N PRO A 72 21.72 -1.68 -27.88
CA PRO A 72 21.84 -0.33 -27.34
C PRO A 72 21.60 -0.32 -25.82
N LEU A 73 22.19 0.67 -25.13
CA LEU A 73 21.92 0.86 -23.71
C LEU A 73 20.42 1.11 -23.47
N PRO A 74 19.80 0.44 -22.48
CA PRO A 74 18.41 0.70 -22.11
C PRO A 74 18.28 2.12 -21.53
N ARG A 75 17.05 2.55 -21.23
CA ARG A 75 16.80 3.81 -20.51
C ARG A 75 15.73 3.63 -19.46
N CYS A 76 15.84 4.40 -18.38
CA CYS A 76 14.86 4.43 -17.31
C CYS A 76 13.91 5.62 -17.51
N GLU A 77 12.64 5.32 -17.81
CA GLU A 77 11.58 6.33 -17.94
C GLU A 77 10.74 6.39 -16.68
N ALA A 78 10.29 7.58 -16.29
CA ALA A 78 9.44 7.72 -15.11
C ALA A 78 8.11 6.98 -15.34
N GLY A 79 7.67 6.22 -14.34
CA GLY A 79 6.33 5.64 -14.33
C GLY A 79 5.27 6.73 -14.35
N HIS A 80 4.07 6.41 -14.84
CA HIS A 80 2.97 7.36 -14.95
C HIS A 80 1.74 6.85 -14.22
N CYS A 81 1.12 7.72 -13.41
CA CYS A 81 -0.11 7.40 -12.66
C CYS A 81 -1.39 7.57 -13.49
N GLY A 82 -1.26 7.99 -14.75
CA GLY A 82 -2.39 8.33 -15.61
C GLY A 82 -3.08 9.64 -15.21
N ILE A 83 -4.11 10.01 -15.96
CA ILE A 83 -4.90 11.21 -15.69
C ILE A 83 -5.59 11.04 -14.33
N PRO A 84 -5.43 11.99 -13.38
CA PRO A 84 -6.08 11.91 -12.08
C PRO A 84 -7.61 11.88 -12.21
N GLU A 85 -8.25 11.15 -11.31
CA GLU A 85 -9.71 11.13 -11.23
C GLU A 85 -10.24 12.53 -10.87
N GLY A 86 -11.28 12.97 -11.56
CA GLY A 86 -11.98 14.23 -11.27
C GLY A 86 -12.83 14.16 -10.00
N ILE A 87 -13.18 15.31 -9.44
CA ILE A 87 -14.06 15.41 -8.27
C ILE A 87 -15.29 16.25 -8.61
N VAL A 88 -16.41 15.95 -7.96
CA VAL A 88 -17.65 16.72 -8.11
C VAL A 88 -17.47 18.10 -7.48
N ASN A 89 -17.97 19.15 -8.14
CA ASN A 89 -17.86 20.54 -7.69
C ASN A 89 -16.42 21.03 -7.44
N GLY A 90 -15.46 20.47 -8.19
CA GLY A 90 -14.07 20.88 -8.15
C GLY A 90 -13.36 20.63 -9.47
N GLN A 91 -12.09 21.00 -9.50
CA GLN A 91 -11.19 20.88 -10.63
C GLN A 91 -9.85 20.33 -10.18
N VAL A 92 -9.15 19.67 -11.12
CA VAL A 92 -7.78 19.18 -10.94
C VAL A 92 -6.84 20.08 -11.72
N ILE A 93 -5.76 20.53 -11.09
CA ILE A 93 -4.74 21.40 -11.67
C ILE A 93 -3.44 20.61 -11.71
N GLY A 94 -2.93 20.38 -12.91
CA GLY A 94 -1.65 19.69 -13.16
C GLY A 94 -1.51 19.27 -14.62
N GLU A 95 -0.29 19.32 -15.13
CA GLU A 95 0.02 19.06 -16.55
C GLU A 95 0.84 17.76 -16.74
N ASN A 96 1.56 17.32 -15.71
CA ASN A 96 2.39 16.11 -15.74
C ASN A 96 1.91 15.10 -14.69
N PHE A 97 2.04 13.82 -15.04
CA PHE A 97 1.51 12.68 -14.26
C PHE A 97 2.56 11.59 -14.05
N GLY A 98 3.84 11.95 -14.15
CA GLY A 98 4.97 11.05 -13.95
C GLY A 98 5.28 10.88 -12.45
N TYR A 99 6.10 9.88 -12.13
CA TYR A 99 6.53 9.60 -10.76
C TYR A 99 7.06 10.85 -10.04
N ARG A 100 6.54 11.09 -8.82
CA ARG A 100 6.74 12.29 -7.99
C ARG A 100 6.13 13.59 -8.49
N ASP A 101 5.45 13.60 -9.64
CA ASP A 101 4.63 14.74 -10.02
C ASP A 101 3.44 14.87 -9.08
N THR A 102 2.97 16.11 -8.95
CA THR A 102 1.88 16.47 -8.03
C THR A 102 0.75 17.13 -8.76
N VAL A 103 -0.47 16.76 -8.40
CA VAL A 103 -1.69 17.42 -8.87
C VAL A 103 -2.43 18.05 -7.70
N VAL A 104 -3.01 19.21 -7.95
CA VAL A 104 -3.70 20.01 -6.94
C VAL A 104 -5.18 20.03 -7.26
N TYR A 105 -5.99 19.64 -6.29
CA TYR A 105 -7.44 19.73 -6.36
C TYR A 105 -7.91 21.05 -5.77
N GLN A 106 -8.85 21.69 -6.45
CA GLN A 106 -9.45 22.94 -6.03
C GLN A 106 -10.97 22.86 -6.18
N CYS A 107 -11.70 23.24 -5.14
CA CYS A 107 -13.15 23.31 -5.20
C CYS A 107 -13.64 24.57 -5.93
N LEU A 108 -14.81 24.46 -6.56
CA LEU A 108 -15.50 25.59 -7.16
C LEU A 108 -15.96 26.59 -6.08
N PRO A 109 -16.24 27.86 -6.45
CA PRO A 109 -16.79 28.85 -5.53
C PRO A 109 -18.06 28.35 -4.83
N GLY A 110 -18.17 28.58 -3.52
CA GLY A 110 -19.27 28.08 -2.68
C GLY A 110 -19.03 26.70 -2.08
N TYR A 111 -17.91 26.05 -2.39
CA TYR A 111 -17.51 24.77 -1.82
C TYR A 111 -16.19 24.88 -1.04
N ARG A 112 -16.02 23.99 -0.06
CA ARG A 112 -14.82 23.82 0.76
C ARG A 112 -14.21 22.45 0.49
N LEU A 113 -12.90 22.42 0.36
CA LEU A 113 -12.14 21.17 0.21
C LEU A 113 -12.00 20.47 1.56
N ILE A 114 -12.37 19.19 1.60
CA ILE A 114 -12.20 18.27 2.72
C ILE A 114 -11.22 17.17 2.27
N GLY A 115 -10.15 16.98 3.05
CA GLY A 115 -9.07 16.03 2.74
C GLY A 115 -7.81 16.73 2.23
N SER A 116 -6.95 15.96 1.55
CA SER A 116 -5.71 16.49 0.95
C SER A 116 -6.01 17.19 -0.37
N SER A 117 -5.61 18.45 -0.50
CA SER A 117 -5.68 19.17 -1.78
C SER A 117 -4.61 18.72 -2.77
N VAL A 118 -3.63 17.91 -2.35
CA VAL A 118 -2.53 17.47 -3.20
C VAL A 118 -2.48 15.96 -3.25
N ARG A 119 -2.30 15.41 -4.46
CA ARG A 119 -1.93 14.00 -4.68
C ARG A 119 -0.60 13.93 -5.42
N ILE A 120 0.21 12.94 -5.07
CA ILE A 120 1.55 12.70 -5.61
C ILE A 120 1.54 11.38 -6.34
N CYS A 121 2.15 11.30 -7.52
CA CYS A 121 2.29 10.04 -8.23
C CYS A 121 3.36 9.17 -7.56
N LEU A 122 2.95 8.01 -7.05
CA LEU A 122 3.79 7.10 -6.29
C LEU A 122 4.54 6.11 -7.19
N GLN A 123 5.47 5.35 -6.57
CA GLN A 123 6.33 4.40 -7.27
C GLN A 123 5.59 3.20 -7.88
N ASP A 124 4.38 2.92 -7.39
CA ASP A 124 3.49 1.84 -7.85
C ASP A 124 2.55 2.32 -8.96
N ASN A 125 2.83 3.50 -9.54
CA ASN A 125 2.01 4.16 -10.55
C ASN A 125 0.58 4.45 -10.08
N GLN A 126 0.39 4.69 -8.78
CA GLN A 126 -0.88 5.14 -8.21
C GLN A 126 -0.78 6.52 -7.59
N TRP A 127 -1.86 7.27 -7.66
CA TRP A 127 -1.97 8.55 -6.98
C TRP A 127 -2.07 8.35 -5.46
N SER A 128 -1.28 9.11 -4.70
CA SER A 128 -1.25 9.00 -3.24
C SER A 128 -2.60 9.34 -2.60
N GLY A 129 -2.93 8.66 -1.52
CA GLY A 129 -4.07 9.00 -0.66
C GLY A 129 -5.43 8.83 -1.34
N GLN A 130 -6.46 9.40 -0.70
CA GLN A 130 -7.85 9.35 -1.17
C GLN A 130 -8.21 10.64 -1.93
N LEU A 131 -9.24 10.57 -2.78
CA LEU A 131 -9.78 11.73 -3.46
C LEU A 131 -10.37 12.73 -2.44
N PRO A 132 -10.07 14.04 -2.58
CA PRO A 132 -10.69 15.06 -1.75
C PRO A 132 -12.16 15.25 -2.12
N ILE A 133 -12.93 15.75 -1.16
CA ILE A 133 -14.36 16.01 -1.31
C ILE A 133 -14.57 17.53 -1.30
N CYS A 134 -15.32 18.04 -2.27
CA CYS A 134 -15.81 19.41 -2.27
C CYS A 134 -17.23 19.46 -1.73
N ASP A 135 -17.37 19.88 -0.48
CA ASP A 135 -18.68 20.05 0.18
C ASP A 135 -19.04 21.53 0.24
N ILE A 136 -20.30 21.84 0.51
CA ILE A 136 -20.80 23.22 0.57
C ILE A 136 -20.08 23.98 1.68
N ALA A 137 -19.58 25.18 1.37
CA ALA A 137 -18.98 26.05 2.38
C ALA A 137 -20.04 26.44 3.43
N GLY A 138 -19.75 26.20 4.71
CA GLY A 138 -20.73 26.35 5.79
C GLY A 138 -21.57 25.10 6.05
N SER A 139 -21.13 23.93 5.57
CA SER A 139 -21.62 22.59 5.89
C SER A 139 -20.63 21.84 6.80
N CYS A 140 -21.12 20.86 7.57
CA CYS A 140 -20.27 19.93 8.33
C CYS A 140 -19.80 18.71 7.52
N GLY A 141 -20.18 18.62 6.25
CA GLY A 141 -19.94 17.44 5.42
C GLY A 141 -21.06 16.41 5.54
N ASP A 142 -21.34 15.64 4.49
CA ASP A 142 -22.25 14.49 4.60
C ASP A 142 -21.65 13.43 5.56
N PRO A 143 -22.32 13.11 6.69
CA PRO A 143 -21.84 12.13 7.68
C PRO A 143 -22.00 10.66 7.26
N GLY A 144 -22.45 10.41 6.03
CA GLY A 144 -22.76 9.09 5.49
C GLY A 144 -24.01 8.44 6.09
N ILE A 145 -24.30 7.22 5.63
CA ILE A 145 -25.35 6.36 6.17
C ILE A 145 -24.67 5.10 6.73
N PRO A 146 -24.86 4.76 8.02
CA PRO A 146 -24.32 3.54 8.59
C PRO A 146 -24.83 2.28 7.88
N SER A 147 -23.98 1.27 7.70
CA SER A 147 -24.42 -0.05 7.23
C SER A 147 -25.48 -0.62 8.17
N HIS A 148 -26.57 -1.18 7.61
CA HIS A 148 -27.74 -1.62 8.39
C HIS A 148 -28.37 -0.52 9.27
N GLY A 149 -28.27 0.73 8.83
CA GLY A 149 -28.93 1.88 9.44
C GLY A 149 -29.53 2.83 8.40
N SER A 150 -30.18 3.85 8.91
CA SER A 150 -30.76 4.94 8.12
C SER A 150 -30.44 6.28 8.76
N ARG A 151 -30.46 7.33 7.93
CA ARG A 151 -30.34 8.73 8.33
C ARG A 151 -31.54 9.49 7.79
N GLU A 152 -32.23 10.25 8.63
CA GLU A 152 -33.49 10.90 8.23
C GLU A 152 -33.27 12.20 7.42
N GLN A 153 -32.26 12.99 7.76
CA GLN A 153 -32.04 14.33 7.17
C GLN A 153 -30.94 14.32 6.10
N THR A 154 -31.06 15.28 5.18
CA THR A 154 -30.10 15.54 4.09
C THR A 154 -29.48 16.94 4.13
N ASP A 155 -29.88 17.79 5.10
CA ASP A 155 -29.29 19.11 5.30
C ASP A 155 -28.13 19.04 6.29
N PHE A 156 -26.94 19.45 5.84
CA PHE A 156 -25.69 19.41 6.60
C PHE A 156 -25.13 20.80 6.91
N ARG A 157 -25.90 21.86 6.65
CA ARG A 157 -25.50 23.24 6.94
C ARG A 157 -25.29 23.47 8.44
N ILE A 158 -24.49 24.47 8.77
CA ILE A 158 -24.29 24.93 10.14
C ILE A 158 -25.63 25.09 10.88
N ARG A 159 -25.69 24.51 12.09
CA ARG A 159 -26.86 24.39 12.98
C ARG A 159 -27.91 23.36 12.58
N SER A 160 -27.73 22.63 11.47
CA SER A 160 -28.60 21.50 11.14
C SER A 160 -28.37 20.34 12.12
N LYS A 161 -29.35 19.42 12.17
CA LYS A 161 -29.31 18.20 12.97
C LYS A 161 -29.63 17.01 12.09
N VAL A 162 -28.91 15.92 12.30
CA VAL A 162 -29.15 14.63 11.65
C VAL A 162 -29.43 13.58 12.71
N TYR A 163 -30.35 12.68 12.42
CA TYR A 163 -30.73 11.57 13.27
C TYR A 163 -30.45 10.25 12.55
N PHE A 164 -29.93 9.30 13.31
CA PHE A 164 -29.57 7.97 12.84
C PHE A 164 -30.38 6.92 13.57
N THR A 165 -30.80 5.90 12.83
CA THR A 165 -31.43 4.71 13.39
C THR A 165 -30.80 3.46 12.78
N CYS A 166 -30.89 2.35 13.49
CA CYS A 166 -30.46 1.05 12.99
C CYS A 166 -31.67 0.20 12.61
N SER A 167 -31.49 -0.66 11.60
CA SER A 167 -32.49 -1.66 11.23
C SER A 167 -32.77 -2.61 12.39
N GLU A 168 -33.90 -3.32 12.32
CA GLU A 168 -34.27 -4.31 13.33
C GLU A 168 -33.17 -5.37 13.52
N GLY A 169 -32.92 -5.77 14.77
CA GLY A 169 -31.84 -6.70 15.12
C GLY A 169 -30.45 -6.05 15.22
N TYR A 170 -30.32 -4.74 15.00
CA TYR A 170 -29.09 -3.99 15.21
C TYR A 170 -29.23 -2.97 16.36
N GLU A 171 -28.11 -2.64 16.98
CA GLU A 171 -27.95 -1.65 18.03
C GLU A 171 -27.06 -0.52 17.53
N LEU A 172 -27.49 0.71 17.83
CA LEU A 172 -26.75 1.91 17.46
C LEU A 172 -25.66 2.17 18.49
N ILE A 173 -24.40 2.13 18.04
CA ILE A 173 -23.24 2.51 18.85
C ILE A 173 -22.75 3.87 18.36
N GLY A 174 -22.71 4.85 19.26
CA GLY A 174 -22.31 6.24 18.96
C GLY A 174 -23.44 7.24 19.21
N SER A 175 -23.41 8.38 18.51
CA SER A 175 -24.40 9.45 18.71
C SER A 175 -25.58 9.29 17.74
N ALA A 176 -26.76 8.99 18.29
CA ALA A 176 -28.00 8.86 17.52
C ALA A 176 -28.46 10.19 16.90
N GLU A 177 -28.11 11.32 17.53
CA GLU A 177 -28.32 12.67 17.03
C GLU A 177 -26.96 13.37 16.91
N ARG A 178 -26.73 14.05 15.79
CA ARG A 178 -25.55 14.90 15.60
C ARG A 178 -25.96 16.27 15.09
N MET A 179 -25.35 17.31 15.63
CA MET A 179 -25.59 18.70 15.28
C MET A 179 -24.37 19.28 14.58
N CYS A 180 -24.59 20.01 13.48
CA CYS A 180 -23.52 20.70 12.78
C CYS A 180 -23.17 21.99 13.53
N PHE A 181 -21.98 22.07 14.12
CA PHE A 181 -21.53 23.25 14.84
C PHE A 181 -21.06 24.37 13.89
N PRO A 182 -21.09 25.65 14.34
CA PRO A 182 -20.60 26.78 13.54
C PRO A 182 -19.14 26.70 13.07
N ASN A 183 -18.33 25.86 13.72
CA ASN A 183 -16.95 25.58 13.30
C ASN A 183 -16.86 24.58 12.12
N GLY A 184 -18.00 24.10 11.61
CA GLY A 184 -18.08 23.13 10.52
C GLY A 184 -17.75 21.70 10.95
N THR A 185 -17.97 21.34 12.22
CA THR A 185 -17.79 19.96 12.72
C THR A 185 -19.10 19.39 13.27
N TRP A 186 -19.29 18.10 13.09
CA TRP A 186 -20.40 17.37 13.69
C TRP A 186 -20.17 17.13 15.18
N SER A 187 -21.20 17.35 16.00
CA SER A 187 -21.17 16.97 17.42
C SER A 187 -21.09 15.45 17.61
N GLY A 188 -20.59 15.02 18.77
CA GLY A 188 -20.56 13.61 19.15
C GLY A 188 -19.72 12.72 18.24
N THR A 189 -19.99 11.42 18.29
CA THR A 189 -19.24 10.37 17.56
C THR A 189 -20.08 9.80 16.42
N GLN A 190 -19.46 9.52 15.28
CA GLN A 190 -20.11 8.88 14.14
C GLN A 190 -20.75 7.54 14.56
N PRO A 191 -22.07 7.35 14.36
CA PRO A 191 -22.72 6.10 14.75
C PRO A 191 -22.46 4.98 13.75
N PHE A 192 -22.42 3.74 14.25
CA PHE A 192 -22.47 2.53 13.46
C PHE A 192 -23.45 1.51 14.07
N CYS A 193 -24.00 0.63 13.24
CA CYS A 193 -24.95 -0.37 13.67
C CYS A 193 -24.24 -1.71 13.89
N LYS A 194 -24.26 -2.20 15.14
CA LYS A 194 -23.74 -3.53 15.49
C LYS A 194 -24.91 -4.49 15.68
N ARG A 195 -24.82 -5.72 15.19
CA ARG A 195 -25.88 -6.72 15.38
C ARG A 195 -26.08 -6.97 16.88
N ARG A 196 -27.34 -6.96 17.35
CA ARG A 196 -27.68 -7.35 18.73
C ARG A 196 -27.40 -8.83 18.91
N MET A 197 -26.53 -9.17 19.85
CA MET A 197 -26.31 -10.56 20.28
C MET A 197 -27.40 -10.88 21.29
N ASN A 198 -28.51 -11.48 20.83
CA ASN A 198 -29.50 -12.02 21.76
C ASN A 198 -28.84 -13.17 22.54
N MET A 199 -28.70 -13.02 23.85
CA MET A 199 -28.32 -14.11 24.77
C MET A 199 -29.43 -15.16 24.95
N ASP A 200 -30.43 -15.20 24.07
CA ASP A 200 -31.37 -16.31 23.96
C ASP A 200 -31.07 -17.12 22.68
N ASN A 201 -30.40 -18.26 22.89
CA ASN A 201 -30.40 -19.44 22.01
C ASN A 201 -29.84 -19.36 20.58
N SER A 202 -28.58 -18.94 20.37
CA SER A 202 -27.87 -19.28 19.11
C SER A 202 -26.34 -19.24 19.17
N TYR A 203 -25.70 -19.72 20.25
CA TYR A 203 -24.36 -20.28 20.05
C TYR A 203 -24.55 -21.66 19.43
N PRO A 204 -24.05 -21.92 18.21
CA PRO A 204 -24.02 -23.27 17.69
C PRO A 204 -23.18 -24.10 18.68
N THR A 205 -23.79 -25.07 19.33
CA THR A 205 -23.07 -26.08 20.14
C THR A 205 -21.96 -26.78 19.35
N THR A 206 -21.95 -26.62 18.01
CA THR A 206 -20.89 -27.06 17.09
C THR A 206 -19.56 -26.31 17.25
N LEU A 207 -19.52 -25.04 17.70
CA LEU A 207 -18.25 -24.32 17.92
C LEU A 207 -17.55 -24.70 19.24
N LEU A 208 -18.29 -25.28 20.20
CA LEU A 208 -17.76 -25.76 21.48
C LEU A 208 -17.31 -27.23 21.44
N GLN A 209 -17.67 -27.99 20.40
CA GLN A 209 -17.27 -29.39 20.24
C GLN A 209 -15.75 -29.64 20.27
N PRO A 210 -14.90 -28.88 19.56
CA PRO A 210 -13.46 -29.09 19.65
C PRO A 210 -12.92 -28.79 21.06
N PHE A 211 -13.46 -27.78 21.75
CA PHE A 211 -13.06 -27.46 23.13
C PHE A 211 -13.49 -28.52 24.15
N LEU A 212 -14.69 -29.12 23.99
CA LEU A 212 -15.17 -30.22 24.83
C LEU A 212 -14.31 -31.48 24.68
N LEU A 213 -13.87 -31.79 23.45
CA LEU A 213 -12.94 -32.90 23.20
C LEU A 213 -11.57 -32.66 23.83
N VAL A 214 -11.06 -31.43 23.78
CA VAL A 214 -9.80 -31.06 24.44
C VAL A 214 -9.91 -31.18 25.96
N ILE A 215 -11.04 -30.78 26.55
CA ILE A 215 -11.29 -30.94 27.99
C ILE A 215 -11.37 -32.43 28.37
N GLN A 216 -12.08 -33.26 27.60
CA GLN A 216 -12.18 -34.71 27.84
C GLN A 216 -10.86 -35.47 27.62
N GLN A 217 -9.99 -34.97 26.74
CA GLN A 217 -8.63 -35.48 26.57
C GLN A 217 -7.76 -35.13 27.78
N CYS A 218 -7.86 -33.88 28.25
CA CYS A 218 -7.15 -33.40 29.43
C CYS A 218 -7.58 -34.14 30.71
N GLU A 219 -8.88 -34.46 30.85
CA GLU A 219 -9.43 -35.26 31.95
C GLU A 219 -8.96 -36.73 31.94
N ARG A 220 -8.68 -37.29 30.75
CA ARG A 220 -8.14 -38.67 30.61
C ARG A 220 -6.66 -38.78 30.93
N GLU A 221 -5.87 -37.74 30.71
CA GLU A 221 -4.42 -37.77 30.87
C GLU A 221 -3.95 -37.43 32.29
N THR A 222 -4.74 -36.70 33.08
CA THR A 222 -4.27 -36.12 34.36
C THR A 222 -4.88 -36.75 35.61
N GLY A 223 -5.20 -38.05 35.56
CA GLY A 223 -5.82 -38.80 36.66
C GLY A 223 -5.48 -38.30 38.07
N GLN A 224 -6.43 -37.56 38.68
CA GLN A 224 -6.59 -37.14 40.09
C GLN A 224 -6.80 -35.62 40.33
N ASN A 225 -8.09 -35.29 40.45
CA ASN A 225 -8.77 -34.46 41.44
C ASN A 225 -8.02 -33.43 42.31
N VAL A 226 -8.67 -32.26 42.38
CA VAL A 226 -8.66 -31.19 43.40
C VAL A 226 -7.96 -29.87 43.02
N ILE A 227 -6.85 -29.85 42.27
CA ILE A 227 -6.22 -28.58 41.84
C ILE A 227 -6.86 -28.03 40.54
N GLN A 228 -7.45 -28.90 39.71
CA GLN A 228 -8.02 -28.55 38.41
C GLN A 228 -9.34 -27.78 38.45
N ARG A 229 -10.18 -27.91 39.49
CA ARG A 229 -11.48 -27.20 39.50
C ARG A 229 -11.32 -25.68 39.53
N THR A 230 -10.26 -25.18 40.17
CA THR A 230 -9.96 -23.75 40.25
C THR A 230 -9.30 -23.27 38.95
N LEU A 231 -8.35 -24.05 38.40
CA LEU A 231 -7.68 -23.72 37.14
C LEU A 231 -8.63 -23.80 35.92
N LEU A 232 -9.52 -24.80 35.84
CA LEU A 232 -10.55 -24.87 34.79
C LEU A 232 -11.54 -23.71 34.88
N ARG A 233 -11.92 -23.26 36.09
CA ARG A 233 -12.78 -22.07 36.25
C ARG A 233 -12.07 -20.80 35.76
N PHE A 234 -10.79 -20.64 36.06
CA PHE A 234 -9.98 -19.52 35.59
C PHE A 234 -9.81 -19.53 34.06
N SER A 235 -9.47 -20.68 33.48
CA SER A 235 -9.32 -20.82 32.02
C SER A 235 -10.65 -20.67 31.29
N LYS A 236 -11.76 -21.17 31.85
CA LYS A 236 -13.10 -20.98 31.27
C LYS A 236 -13.55 -19.52 31.32
N LYS A 237 -13.24 -18.80 32.40
CA LYS A 237 -13.51 -17.36 32.48
C LYS A 237 -12.66 -16.58 31.48
N LYS A 238 -11.38 -16.91 31.36
CA LYS A 238 -10.47 -16.28 30.38
C LYS A 238 -10.89 -16.51 28.93
N LEU A 239 -11.33 -17.74 28.59
CA LEU A 239 -11.87 -18.06 27.26
C LEU A 239 -13.22 -17.38 26.99
N LEU A 240 -14.06 -17.18 28.00
CA LEU A 240 -15.29 -16.38 27.86
C LEU A 240 -14.98 -14.89 27.65
N ASP A 241 -14.01 -14.34 28.37
CA ASP A 241 -13.59 -12.95 28.24
C ASP A 241 -12.91 -12.69 26.88
N GLU A 242 -12.14 -13.65 26.35
CA GLU A 242 -11.54 -13.59 25.01
C GLU A 242 -12.59 -13.75 23.88
N ALA A 243 -13.64 -14.55 24.09
CA ALA A 243 -14.74 -14.71 23.14
C ALA A 243 -15.69 -13.50 23.08
N GLN A 244 -15.68 -12.60 24.07
CA GLN A 244 -16.45 -11.35 24.06
C GLN A 244 -15.76 -10.20 23.32
N ASN A 245 -14.45 -10.33 23.03
CA ASN A 245 -13.63 -9.32 22.35
C ASN A 245 -13.50 -9.52 20.82
N TYR A 246 -14.22 -10.49 20.24
CA TYR A 246 -14.31 -10.73 18.79
C TYR A 246 -15.73 -10.51 18.27
#